data_AF-A0A2S2QSI0-F1
#
_entry.id   AF-A0A2S2QSI0-F1
#
_cell.length_a   1.000
_cell.length_b   1.000
_cell.length_c   1.000
_cell.angle_alpha   90.00
_cell.angle_beta   90.00
_cell.angle_gamma   90.00
#
_symmetry.space_group_name_H-M   'P 1'
#
loop_
_entity.id
_entity.type
_entity.pdbx_description
1 polymer ?
#
loop_
_entity_poly.entity_id
_entity_poly.type
_entity_poly.pdbx_seq_one_letter_code
_entity_poly.pdbx_strand_id
1 'polypeptide(L)'
;MSFLPNRPLTSEDIINNVVKLKIRHFRGVFSRDSLPKKPLKIECAILNLDSFYGNGTHWVCYYRFKNKVIYFDSFGNLPPPIEVQKYFKGNNIIYNCSNFQKYNFYNCGHLCLEFLQRMNQ
;
A
#
# COMPACT_ATOMS: atom_id res chain seq x y z
N MET A 1 10.03 -8.19 14.58
CA MET A 1 9.53 -8.26 13.18
C MET A 1 10.29 -9.34 12.44
N SER A 2 10.06 -10.62 12.73
CA SER A 2 10.88 -11.72 12.21
C SER A 2 10.03 -12.88 11.70
N PHE A 3 9.22 -12.66 10.66
CA PHE A 3 8.55 -13.75 9.90
C PHE A 3 8.24 -13.37 8.44
N LEU A 4 8.84 -12.30 7.90
CA LEU A 4 8.70 -11.98 6.49
C LEU A 4 9.83 -12.65 5.70
N PRO A 5 9.54 -13.24 4.53
CA PRO A 5 10.54 -13.92 3.73
C PRO A 5 11.58 -12.93 3.17
N ASN A 6 12.81 -13.40 2.99
CA ASN A 6 13.93 -12.59 2.47
C ASN A 6 13.94 -12.54 0.93
N ARG A 7 12.80 -12.19 0.33
CA ARG A 7 12.53 -12.09 -1.11
C ARG A 7 11.36 -11.13 -1.36
N PRO A 8 11.09 -10.67 -2.61
CA PRO A 8 9.89 -9.90 -2.90
C PRO A 8 8.63 -10.61 -2.42
N LEU A 9 7.68 -9.87 -1.83
CA LEU A 9 6.41 -10.43 -1.40
C LEU A 9 5.46 -10.62 -2.59
N THR A 10 4.75 -11.74 -2.61
CA THR A 10 3.58 -11.95 -3.47
C THR A 10 2.33 -11.37 -2.82
N SER A 11 1.23 -11.26 -3.59
CA SER A 11 -0.08 -10.90 -3.04
C SER A 11 -0.53 -11.86 -1.93
N GLU A 12 -0.20 -13.15 -2.06
CA GLU A 12 -0.53 -14.17 -1.06
C GLU A 12 0.29 -13.97 0.23
N ASP A 13 1.59 -13.65 0.12
CA ASP A 13 2.40 -13.30 1.29
C ASP A 13 1.80 -12.09 2.02
N ILE A 14 1.38 -11.06 1.28
CA ILE A 14 0.78 -9.85 1.85
C ILE A 14 -0.50 -10.21 2.61
N ILE A 15 -1.42 -10.94 1.98
CA ILE A 15 -2.70 -11.35 2.60
C ILE A 15 -2.47 -12.15 3.88
N ASN A 16 -1.57 -13.14 3.83
CA ASN A 16 -1.23 -13.95 4.99
C ASN A 16 -0.65 -13.12 6.14
N ASN A 17 0.18 -12.12 5.83
CA ASN A 17 0.79 -11.27 6.84
C ASN A 17 -0.15 -10.20 7.39
N VAL A 18 -1.11 -9.69 6.61
CA VAL A 18 -2.17 -8.81 7.12
C VAL A 18 -2.93 -9.46 8.27
N VAL A 19 -3.28 -10.75 8.11
CA VAL A 19 -3.97 -11.53 9.14
C VAL A 19 -3.08 -11.70 10.38
N LYS A 20 -1.81 -12.11 10.19
CA LYS A 20 -0.85 -12.31 11.29
C LYS A 20 -0.55 -11.03 12.07
N LEU A 21 -0.39 -9.91 11.36
CA LEU A 21 -0.10 -8.59 11.93
C LEU A 21 -1.35 -7.89 12.47
N LYS A 22 -2.53 -8.49 12.31
CA LYS A 22 -3.84 -7.97 12.76
C LYS A 22 -4.15 -6.58 12.22
N ILE A 23 -3.79 -6.32 10.96
CA ILE A 23 -4.04 -5.04 10.29
C ILE A 23 -5.56 -4.90 10.07
N ARG A 24 -6.19 -3.95 10.78
CA ARG A 24 -7.63 -3.71 10.69
C ARG A 24 -7.97 -2.87 9.45
N HIS A 25 -9.25 -2.92 9.07
CA HIS A 25 -9.77 -2.18 7.92
C HIS A 25 -9.03 -2.47 6.59
N PHE A 26 -8.34 -3.61 6.50
CA PHE A 26 -7.64 -4.00 5.28
C PHE A 26 -8.65 -4.34 4.19
N ARG A 27 -8.63 -3.56 3.12
CA ARG A 27 -9.57 -3.60 2.02
C ARG A 27 -9.20 -4.67 1.00
N GLY A 28 -7.91 -4.93 0.83
CA GLY A 28 -7.39 -5.91 -0.12
C GLY A 28 -6.04 -5.53 -0.71
N VAL A 29 -5.59 -6.39 -1.61
CA VAL A 29 -4.44 -6.17 -2.49
C VAL A 29 -4.98 -5.92 -3.90
N PHE A 30 -4.55 -4.84 -4.55
CA PHE A 30 -5.06 -4.43 -5.86
C PHE A 30 -3.91 -4.11 -6.82
N SER A 31 -4.11 -4.24 -8.11
CA SER A 31 -3.33 -3.50 -9.11
C SER A 31 -3.84 -2.06 -9.19
N ARG A 32 -3.02 -1.11 -9.69
CA ARG A 32 -3.34 0.33 -9.69
C ARG A 32 -4.68 0.67 -10.36
N ASP A 33 -5.10 -0.13 -11.33
CA ASP A 33 -6.28 0.01 -12.19
C ASP A 33 -7.48 -0.87 -11.74
N SER A 34 -7.32 -1.62 -10.64
CA SER A 34 -8.33 -2.55 -10.12
C SER A 34 -8.93 -2.13 -8.77
N LEU A 35 -8.77 -0.85 -8.41
CA LEU A 35 -9.35 -0.29 -7.19
C LEU A 35 -10.88 -0.44 -7.18
N PRO A 36 -11.51 -0.58 -5.99
CA PRO A 36 -12.96 -0.61 -5.88
C PRO A 36 -13.62 0.65 -6.46
N LYS A 37 -14.94 0.60 -6.71
CA LYS A 37 -15.67 1.76 -7.27
C LYS A 37 -15.68 2.99 -6.35
N LYS A 38 -15.72 2.78 -5.02
CA LYS A 38 -15.78 3.86 -4.02
C LYS A 38 -14.96 3.49 -2.77
N PRO A 39 -14.32 4.48 -2.13
CA PRO A 39 -13.55 4.26 -0.92
C PRO A 39 -14.43 4.25 0.34
N LEU A 40 -14.12 3.38 1.31
CA LEU A 40 -14.75 3.36 2.63
C LEU A 40 -14.23 4.48 3.53
N LYS A 41 -15.02 4.89 4.54
CA LYS A 41 -14.63 5.97 5.48
C LYS A 41 -13.32 5.67 6.22
N ILE A 42 -13.05 4.41 6.52
CA ILE A 42 -11.80 3.93 7.10
C ILE A 42 -11.43 2.66 6.35
N GLU A 43 -10.27 2.67 5.71
CA GLU A 43 -9.74 1.53 4.97
C GLU A 43 -8.24 1.66 4.77
N CYS A 44 -7.57 0.54 4.56
CA CYS A 44 -6.21 0.51 4.04
C CYS A 44 -6.05 -0.57 2.99
N ALA A 45 -5.11 -0.38 2.07
CA ALA A 45 -4.84 -1.37 1.04
C ALA A 45 -3.37 -1.31 0.62
N ILE A 46 -2.92 -2.40 0.02
CA ILE A 46 -1.63 -2.48 -0.68
C ILE A 46 -1.93 -2.57 -2.17
N LEU A 47 -1.18 -1.81 -2.97
CA LEU A 47 -1.35 -1.71 -4.42
C LEU A 47 -0.07 -2.13 -5.13
N ASN A 48 -0.21 -2.88 -6.22
CA ASN A 48 0.83 -3.01 -7.22
C ASN A 48 0.74 -1.83 -8.19
N LEU A 49 1.86 -1.16 -8.49
CA LEU A 49 1.90 -0.08 -9.48
C LEU A 49 1.81 -0.56 -10.94
N ASP A 50 1.90 -1.86 -11.17
CA ASP A 50 1.60 -2.45 -12.46
C ASP A 50 0.09 -2.58 -12.69
N SER A 51 -0.29 -2.77 -13.94
CA SER A 51 -1.67 -3.06 -14.34
C SER A 51 -2.13 -4.44 -13.88
N PHE A 52 -3.44 -4.68 -13.88
CA PHE A 52 -4.03 -5.99 -13.55
C PHE A 52 -3.48 -7.15 -14.39
N TYR A 53 -3.16 -6.90 -15.66
CA TYR A 53 -2.60 -7.91 -16.57
C TYR A 53 -1.07 -7.99 -16.53
N GLY A 54 -0.42 -7.13 -15.75
CA GLY A 54 1.03 -7.08 -15.62
C GLY A 54 1.57 -8.09 -14.62
N ASN A 55 2.89 -8.34 -14.69
CA ASN A 55 3.57 -9.27 -13.80
C ASN A 55 3.83 -8.68 -12.40
N GLY A 56 3.56 -7.38 -12.22
CA GLY A 56 3.82 -6.67 -10.97
C GLY A 56 5.20 -6.02 -10.95
N THR A 57 5.26 -4.79 -10.46
CA THR A 57 6.50 -3.98 -10.51
C THR A 57 6.91 -3.43 -9.14
N HIS A 58 5.97 -2.88 -8.38
CA HIS A 58 6.26 -2.20 -7.12
C HIS A 58 5.05 -2.20 -6.20
N TRP A 59 5.26 -2.45 -4.92
CA TRP A 59 4.22 -2.39 -3.89
C TRP A 59 4.21 -1.02 -3.21
N VAL A 60 3.03 -0.40 -3.17
CA VAL A 60 2.75 0.83 -2.42
C VAL A 60 1.54 0.60 -1.53
N CYS A 61 1.25 1.47 -0.58
CA CYS A 61 0.04 1.32 0.23
C CYS A 61 -0.61 2.65 0.56
N TYR A 62 -1.85 2.58 1.02
CA TYR A 62 -2.50 3.73 1.62
C TYR A 62 -3.24 3.34 2.91
N TYR A 63 -3.38 4.32 3.80
CA TYR A 63 -4.30 4.29 4.92
C TYR A 63 -5.22 5.51 4.85
N ARG A 64 -6.53 5.27 4.89
CA ARG A 64 -7.55 6.31 4.91
C ARG A 64 -8.25 6.36 6.25
N PHE A 65 -8.41 7.56 6.79
CA PHE A 65 -9.28 7.87 7.92
C PHE A 65 -10.09 9.13 7.63
N LYS A 66 -11.40 8.96 7.42
CA LYS A 66 -12.35 10.01 7.04
C LYS A 66 -11.90 10.73 5.76
N ASN A 67 -11.55 12.01 5.86
CA ASN A 67 -11.14 12.83 4.73
C ASN A 67 -9.61 12.85 4.50
N LYS A 68 -8.83 12.19 5.36
CA LYS A 68 -7.37 12.13 5.25
C LYS A 68 -6.95 10.79 4.68
N VAL A 69 -6.09 10.84 3.67
CA VAL A 69 -5.46 9.67 3.05
C VAL A 69 -3.95 9.83 3.19
N ILE A 70 -3.29 8.83 3.74
CA ILE A 70 -1.84 8.74 3.79
C ILE A 70 -1.43 7.69 2.78
N TYR A 71 -0.79 8.13 1.70
CA TYR A 71 -0.15 7.27 0.73
C TYR A 71 1.30 7.05 1.14
N PHE A 72 1.76 5.81 1.02
CA PHE A 72 3.12 5.44 1.32
C PHE A 72 3.74 4.73 0.13
N ASP A 73 4.86 5.28 -0.33
CA ASP A 73 5.76 4.65 -1.28
C ASP A 73 7.16 4.60 -0.66
N SER A 74 7.73 3.41 -0.57
CA SER A 74 9.06 3.20 -0.01
C SER A 74 10.18 3.99 -0.71
N PHE A 75 10.01 4.41 -1.97
CA PHE A 75 10.98 5.29 -2.64
C PHE A 75 10.88 6.75 -2.17
N GLY A 76 9.70 7.16 -1.68
CA GLY A 76 9.43 8.50 -1.20
C GLY A 76 9.43 9.57 -2.28
N ASN A 77 8.94 10.75 -1.92
CA ASN A 77 8.90 11.95 -2.77
C ASN A 77 8.23 11.73 -4.13
N LEU A 78 7.27 10.81 -4.19
CA LEU A 78 6.50 10.48 -5.38
C LEU A 78 5.01 10.63 -5.07
N PRO A 79 4.27 11.42 -5.87
CA PRO A 79 2.83 11.50 -5.71
C PRO A 79 2.17 10.15 -6.05
N PRO A 80 1.00 9.85 -5.48
CA PRO A 80 0.24 8.65 -5.83
C PRO A 80 -0.10 8.61 -7.34
N PRO A 81 -0.27 7.42 -7.94
CA PRO A 81 -0.78 7.26 -9.30
C PRO A 81 -2.11 7.97 -9.51
N ILE A 82 -2.41 8.36 -10.76
CA ILE A 82 -3.63 9.10 -11.10
C ILE A 82 -4.90 8.33 -10.74
N GLU A 83 -4.87 7.00 -10.78
CA GLU A 83 -5.96 6.11 -10.37
C GLU A 83 -6.26 6.25 -8.88
N VAL A 84 -5.22 6.30 -8.04
CA VAL A 84 -5.34 6.52 -6.60
C VAL A 84 -5.85 7.93 -6.30
N GLN A 85 -5.34 8.94 -7.02
CA GLN A 85 -5.81 10.33 -6.89
C GLN A 85 -7.29 10.45 -7.27
N LYS A 86 -7.73 9.79 -8.35
CA LYS A 86 -9.14 9.74 -8.77
C LYS A 86 -10.01 9.00 -7.76
N TYR A 87 -9.54 7.88 -7.22
CA TYR A 87 -10.26 7.10 -6.22
C TYR A 87 -10.57 7.89 -4.96
N PHE A 88 -9.64 8.76 -4.55
CA PHE A 88 -9.77 9.64 -3.38
C PHE A 88 -10.08 11.10 -3.74
N LYS A 89 -10.72 11.35 -4.89
CA LYS A 89 -11.09 12.71 -5.30
C LYS A 89 -11.91 13.41 -4.21
N GLY A 90 -11.44 14.58 -3.78
CA GLY A 90 -12.05 15.37 -2.70
C GLY A 90 -11.53 15.06 -1.29
N ASN A 91 -10.64 14.06 -1.14
CA ASN A 91 -9.92 13.81 0.11
C ASN A 91 -8.56 14.55 0.12
N ASN A 92 -8.06 14.83 1.32
CA ASN A 92 -6.71 15.35 1.52
C ASN A 92 -5.71 14.18 1.48
N ILE A 93 -4.95 14.08 0.40
CA ILE A 93 -3.93 13.04 0.21
C ILE A 93 -2.57 13.60 0.59
N ILE A 94 -1.92 12.97 1.56
CA ILE A 94 -0.52 13.23 1.90
C ILE A 94 0.33 12.01 1.55
N TYR A 95 1.58 12.21 1.18
CA TYR A 95 2.53 11.15 0.87
C TYR A 95 3.88 11.41 1.55
N ASN A 96 4.65 10.36 1.78
CA ASN A 96 5.96 10.49 2.41
C ASN A 96 7.00 11.08 1.43
N CYS A 97 7.84 11.99 1.92
CA CYS A 97 9.00 12.49 1.17
C CYS A 97 10.26 11.64 1.39
N SER A 98 10.37 10.96 2.52
CA SER A 98 11.55 10.17 2.87
C SER A 98 11.64 8.87 2.05
N ASN A 99 12.84 8.57 1.57
CA ASN A 99 13.19 7.28 0.96
C ASN A 99 13.52 6.25 2.05
N PHE A 100 12.86 5.09 1.98
CA PHE A 100 13.04 3.95 2.89
C PHE A 100 13.56 2.70 2.18
N GLN A 101 13.69 2.73 0.84
CA GLN A 101 14.13 1.61 0.02
C GLN A 101 15.23 2.03 -0.95
N LYS A 102 16.33 1.28 -0.90
CA LYS A 102 17.40 1.35 -1.90
C LYS A 102 16.91 0.78 -3.24
N TYR A 103 17.43 1.34 -4.33
CA TYR A 103 17.19 0.82 -5.67
C TYR A 103 17.54 -0.67 -5.78
N ASN A 104 16.72 -1.46 -6.50
CA ASN A 104 16.82 -2.92 -6.65
C ASN A 104 16.66 -3.77 -5.37
N PHE A 105 16.28 -3.19 -4.24
CA PHE A 105 15.94 -3.95 -3.04
C PHE A 105 14.47 -4.39 -3.06
N TYR A 106 14.15 -5.55 -2.47
CA TYR A 106 12.85 -6.21 -2.62
C TYR A 106 11.82 -5.90 -1.52
N ASN A 107 12.11 -4.94 -0.65
CA ASN A 107 11.41 -4.76 0.62
C ASN A 107 10.18 -3.83 0.57
N CYS A 108 9.72 -3.38 -0.61
CA CYS A 108 8.57 -2.48 -0.72
C CYS A 108 7.30 -3.05 -0.07
N GLY A 109 7.01 -4.33 -0.30
CA GLY A 109 5.89 -5.03 0.33
C GLY A 109 6.04 -5.14 1.86
N HIS A 110 7.25 -5.40 2.35
CA HIS A 110 7.55 -5.47 3.78
C HIS A 110 7.33 -4.12 4.46
N LEU A 111 7.83 -3.05 3.85
CA LEU A 111 7.67 -1.69 4.33
C LEU A 111 6.20 -1.25 4.33
N CYS A 112 5.41 -1.66 3.33
CA CYS A 112 3.97 -1.43 3.32
C CYS A 112 3.27 -2.12 4.50
N LEU A 113 3.57 -3.38 4.77
CA LEU A 113 3.00 -4.12 5.90
C LEU A 113 3.36 -3.46 7.25
N GLU A 114 4.63 -3.08 7.41
CA GLU A 114 5.11 -2.37 8.60
C GLU A 114 4.41 -1.02 8.78
N PHE A 115 4.31 -0.22 7.72
CA PHE A 115 3.61 1.06 7.75
C PHE A 115 2.14 0.88 8.16
N LEU A 116 1.41 -0.02 7.50
CA LEU A 116 0.00 -0.26 7.80
C LEU A 116 -0.23 -0.84 9.19
N GLN A 117 0.69 -1.68 9.69
CA GLN A 117 0.63 -2.17 11.07
C GLN A 117 0.74 -1.01 12.08
N ARG A 118 1.69 -0.08 11.86
CA ARG A 118 1.87 1.10 12.73
C ARG A 118 0.66 2.03 12.70
N MET A 119 0.00 2.17 11.55
CA MET A 119 -1.21 3.01 11.41
C MET A 119 -2.46 2.42 12.08
N ASN A 120 -2.45 1.12 12.40
CA ASN A 120 -3.58 0.39 13.00
C ASN A 120 -3.42 0.13 14.51
N GLN A 121 -2.39 0.68 15.15
CA GLN A 121 -2.21 0.69 16.60
C GLN A 121 -2.91 1.90 17.21
#